data_AF-I3ZIV1-F1
#
_entry.id   AF-I3ZIV1-F1
#
_cell.length_a   1.000
_cell.length_b   1.000
_cell.length_c   1.000
_cell.angle_alpha   90.00
_cell.angle_beta   90.00
_cell.angle_gamma   90.00
#
_symmetry.space_group_name_H-M   'P 1'
#
loop_
_entity.id
_entity.type
_entity.pdbx_description
1 polymer ?
#
loop_
_entity_poly.entity_id
_entity_poly.type
_entity_poly.pdbx_seq_one_letter_code
_entity_poly.pdbx_strand_id
1 'polypeptide(L)'
;MLVLIVLFGFLASYGVIQGRFYWRRRRVHRTSVEELAARIRPVDMDLISEIAANFLNPSQLRLRLEPPTMWRDLGEEKGLAVLAANADAMLDLATIASKWDQVEGRIIAEMVRRDGVRLKRAVWKIRVATLFGFCEVFAPFQLQEAAAAYYLMRTRLLTLYEGAPFGISFPLAAAL
;
A
#
# COMPACT_ATOMS: atom_id res chain seq x y z
N MET A 1 -32.22 3.58 -10.10
CA MET A 1 -31.17 4.15 -10.98
C MET A 1 -29.89 4.49 -10.22
N LEU A 2 -29.95 5.27 -9.13
CA LEU A 2 -28.76 5.75 -8.40
C LEU A 2 -27.87 4.61 -7.85
N VAL A 3 -28.49 3.54 -7.33
CA VAL A 3 -27.79 2.34 -6.83
C VAL A 3 -27.02 1.61 -7.95
N LEU A 4 -27.57 1.52 -9.16
CA LEU A 4 -26.92 0.87 -10.31
C LEU A 4 -25.71 1.67 -10.80
N ILE A 5 -25.76 3.00 -10.74
CA ILE A 5 -24.64 3.87 -11.13
C ILE A 5 -23.49 3.74 -10.14
N VAL A 6 -23.79 3.71 -8.84
CA VAL A 6 -22.78 3.51 -7.78
C VAL A 6 -22.15 2.12 -7.88
N LEU A 7 -22.96 1.08 -8.10
CA LEU A 7 -22.47 -0.30 -8.26
C LEU A 7 -21.59 -0.46 -9.51
N PHE A 8 -21.99 0.17 -10.62
CA PHE A 8 -21.21 0.16 -11.85
C PHE A 8 -19.89 0.91 -11.68
N GLY A 9 -19.88 2.05 -10.98
CA GLY A 9 -18.65 2.77 -10.61
C GLY A 9 -17.74 1.94 -9.71
N PHE A 10 -18.31 1.18 -8.77
CA PHE A 10 -17.57 0.26 -7.89
C PHE A 10 -16.92 -0.88 -8.68
N LEU A 11 -17.66 -1.50 -9.59
CA LEU A 11 -17.15 -2.61 -10.41
C LEU A 11 -16.15 -2.14 -11.47
N ALA A 12 -16.38 -0.98 -12.09
CA ALA A 12 -15.46 -0.39 -13.07
C ALA A 12 -14.15 0.04 -12.40
N SER A 13 -14.20 0.67 -11.22
CA SER A 13 -13.00 1.01 -10.45
C SER A 13 -12.25 -0.23 -9.99
N TYR A 14 -12.95 -1.28 -9.57
CA TYR A 14 -12.35 -2.57 -9.25
C TYR A 14 -11.62 -3.18 -10.47
N GLY A 15 -12.26 -3.17 -11.63
CA GLY A 15 -11.70 -3.64 -12.90
C GLY A 15 -10.49 -2.84 -13.37
N VAL A 16 -10.50 -1.51 -13.22
CA VAL A 16 -9.37 -0.64 -13.57
C VAL A 16 -8.18 -0.85 -12.64
N ILE A 17 -8.43 -1.02 -11.34
CA ILE A 17 -7.37 -1.34 -10.37
C ILE A 17 -6.70 -2.65 -10.79
N GLN A 18 -7.47 -3.73 -10.98
CA GLN A 18 -6.96 -5.05 -11.39
C GLN A 18 -6.31 -5.04 -12.79
N GLY A 19 -6.87 -4.28 -13.73
CA GLY A 19 -6.35 -4.12 -15.09
C GLY A 19 -4.99 -3.43 -15.12
N ARG A 20 -4.78 -2.36 -14.32
CA ARG A 20 -3.46 -1.73 -14.18
C ARG A 20 -2.40 -2.71 -13.64
N PHE A 21 -2.76 -3.58 -12.71
CA PHE A 21 -1.86 -4.60 -12.18
C PHE A 21 -1.41 -5.61 -13.24
N TYR A 22 -2.28 -5.93 -14.20
CA TYR A 22 -1.96 -6.88 -15.28
C TYR A 22 -1.04 -6.25 -16.34
N TRP A 23 -1.35 -5.01 -16.74
CA TRP A 23 -0.56 -4.26 -17.73
C TRP A 23 0.84 -3.87 -17.22
N ARG A 24 1.01 -3.68 -15.91
CA ARG A 24 2.29 -3.31 -15.29
C ARG A 24 3.39 -4.34 -15.50
N ARG A 25 3.06 -5.64 -15.50
CA ARG A 25 4.04 -6.72 -15.71
C ARG A 25 4.85 -6.56 -17.00
N ARG A 26 4.30 -5.91 -18.03
CA ARG A 26 5.02 -5.65 -19.30
C ARG A 26 5.98 -4.47 -19.24
N ARG A 27 5.76 -3.46 -18.40
CA ARG A 27 6.61 -2.25 -18.31
C ARG A 27 7.83 -2.39 -17.39
N VAL A 28 7.79 -3.31 -16.43
CA VAL A 28 8.87 -3.52 -15.43
C VAL A 28 10.17 -4.04 -16.07
N HIS A 29 10.18 -4.46 -17.34
CA HIS A 29 11.38 -4.97 -17.99
C HIS A 29 12.50 -3.95 -18.28
N ARG A 30 12.26 -2.65 -18.07
CA ARG A 30 13.26 -1.59 -18.35
C ARG A 30 13.60 -0.67 -17.17
N THR A 31 13.01 -0.89 -16.00
CA THR A 31 13.20 -0.01 -14.83
C THR A 31 14.09 -0.71 -13.81
N SER A 32 15.14 -0.03 -13.36
CA SER A 32 16.06 -0.58 -12.37
C SER A 32 15.47 -0.51 -10.94
N VAL A 33 16.08 -1.23 -10.00
CA VAL A 33 15.65 -1.22 -8.59
C VAL A 33 15.85 0.18 -8.00
N GLU A 34 16.93 0.86 -8.36
CA GLU A 34 17.26 2.23 -7.96
C GLU A 34 16.21 3.23 -8.44
N GLU A 35 15.78 3.12 -9.69
CA GLU A 35 14.73 3.98 -10.26
C GLU A 35 13.38 3.76 -9.57
N LEU A 36 13.07 2.54 -9.14
CA LEU A 36 11.85 2.24 -8.39
C LEU A 36 11.95 2.73 -6.94
N ALA A 37 13.10 2.56 -6.29
CA ALA A 37 13.38 3.07 -4.96
C ALA A 37 13.22 4.61 -4.93
N ALA A 38 13.75 5.31 -5.92
CA ALA A 38 13.64 6.77 -6.05
C ALA A 38 12.19 7.28 -6.24
N ARG A 39 11.25 6.42 -6.64
CA ARG A 39 9.82 6.77 -6.76
C ARG A 39 9.09 6.67 -5.43
N ILE A 40 9.65 5.98 -4.44
CA ILE A 40 9.09 5.88 -3.11
C ILE A 40 9.32 7.23 -2.43
N ARG A 41 8.21 7.90 -2.13
CA ARG A 41 8.25 9.17 -1.41
C ARG A 41 8.35 8.92 0.08
N PRO A 42 9.06 9.78 0.85
CA PRO A 42 9.15 9.62 2.29
C PRO A 42 7.76 9.72 2.93
N VAL A 43 7.55 8.90 3.94
CA VAL A 43 6.35 8.88 4.77
C VAL A 43 6.76 8.69 6.23
N ASP A 44 5.95 9.17 7.16
CA ASP A 44 6.18 8.96 8.60
C ASP A 44 5.93 7.49 8.95
N MET A 45 7.01 6.71 8.96
CA MET A 45 6.95 5.28 9.23
C MET A 45 6.64 4.99 10.70
N ASP A 46 6.98 5.88 11.62
CA ASP A 46 6.66 5.71 13.04
C ASP A 46 5.15 5.77 13.23
N LEU A 47 4.51 6.80 12.67
CA LEU A 47 3.05 6.93 12.65
C LEU A 47 2.38 5.74 11.96
N ILE A 48 2.85 5.36 10.77
CA ILE A 48 2.27 4.23 10.03
C ILE A 48 2.41 2.93 10.82
N SER A 49 3.56 2.69 11.45
CA SER A 49 3.81 1.49 12.25
C SER A 49 2.91 1.44 13.49
N GLU A 50 2.66 2.59 14.13
CA GLU A 50 1.78 2.68 15.29
C GLU A 50 0.32 2.36 14.91
N ILE A 51 -0.17 2.97 13.83
CA ILE A 51 -1.52 2.71 13.29
C ILE A 51 -1.65 1.24 12.86
N ALA A 52 -0.64 0.70 12.18
CA ALA A 52 -0.62 -0.70 11.74
C ALA A 52 -0.60 -1.67 12.91
N ALA A 53 0.20 -1.41 13.95
CA ALA A 53 0.31 -2.26 15.13
C ALA A 53 -1.03 -2.36 15.88
N ASN A 54 -1.73 -1.24 16.04
CA ASN A 54 -3.07 -1.22 16.64
C ASN A 54 -4.09 -2.03 15.84
N PHE A 55 -4.03 -1.97 14.51
CA PHE A 55 -4.93 -2.72 13.64
C PHE A 55 -4.65 -4.23 13.64
N LEU A 56 -3.36 -4.60 13.58
CA LEU A 56 -2.94 -6.00 13.50
C LEU A 56 -3.05 -6.73 14.84
N ASN A 57 -2.91 -6.02 15.97
CA ASN A 57 -3.00 -6.56 17.32
C ASN A 57 -4.09 -5.84 18.13
N PRO A 58 -5.38 -6.14 17.91
CA PRO A 58 -6.48 -5.45 18.58
C PRO A 58 -6.51 -5.65 20.10
N SER A 59 -5.88 -6.70 20.63
CA SER A 59 -5.73 -6.92 22.08
C SER A 59 -4.79 -5.92 22.75
N GLN A 60 -3.95 -5.21 21.98
CA GLN A 60 -3.05 -4.17 22.46
C GLN A 60 -3.60 -2.77 22.20
N LEU A 61 -4.94 -2.63 22.09
CA LEU A 61 -5.63 -1.39 21.73
C LEU A 61 -5.03 -0.18 22.48
N ARG A 62 -4.12 0.53 21.84
CA ARG A 62 -3.57 1.75 22.43
C ARG A 62 -4.65 2.80 22.26
N LEU A 63 -5.33 3.13 23.36
CA LEU A 63 -6.33 4.20 23.49
C LEU A 63 -5.84 5.59 23.02
N ARG A 64 -4.59 5.71 22.58
CA ARG A 64 -3.92 6.94 22.19
C ARG A 64 -4.27 7.44 20.78
N LEU A 65 -4.67 6.56 19.87
CA LEU A 65 -4.92 6.96 18.49
C LEU A 65 -6.43 7.18 18.31
N GLU A 66 -6.84 8.45 18.38
CA GLU A 66 -8.19 8.85 18.00
C GLU A 66 -8.29 8.95 16.48
N PRO A 67 -9.32 8.36 15.85
CA PRO A 67 -9.38 8.32 14.39
C PRO A 67 -9.29 9.65 13.62
N PRO A 68 -9.87 10.77 14.11
CA PRO A 68 -9.70 12.07 13.46
C PRO A 68 -8.25 12.55 13.47
N THR A 69 -7.51 12.27 14.55
CA THR A 69 -6.10 12.61 14.67
C THR A 69 -5.23 11.78 13.73
N MET A 70 -5.47 10.47 13.62
CA MET A 70 -4.77 9.60 12.66
C MET A 70 -4.87 10.11 11.22
N TRP A 71 -6.07 10.56 10.83
CA TRP A 71 -6.33 11.05 9.47
C TRP A 71 -5.52 12.30 9.14
N ARG A 72 -5.53 13.27 10.06
CA ARG A 72 -4.77 14.52 9.93
C ARG A 72 -3.27 14.26 9.96
N ASP A 73 -2.81 13.43 10.90
CA ASP A 73 -1.39 13.19 11.12
C ASP A 73 -0.77 12.40 9.96
N LEU A 74 -1.55 11.57 9.25
CA LEU A 74 -1.11 10.92 8.01
C LEU A 74 -1.00 11.91 6.82
N GLY A 75 -1.46 13.15 6.96
CA GLY A 75 -1.50 14.15 5.89
C GLY A 75 -2.76 14.07 5.03
N GLU A 76 -3.87 13.58 5.61
CA GLU A 76 -5.20 13.54 5.00
C GLU A 76 -5.20 12.82 3.64
N GLU A 77 -5.91 13.36 2.64
CA GLU A 77 -5.99 12.77 1.31
C GLU A 77 -4.62 12.68 0.61
N LYS A 78 -3.73 13.66 0.85
CA LYS A 78 -2.39 13.69 0.28
C LYS A 78 -1.56 12.52 0.80
N GLY A 79 -1.65 12.23 2.09
CA GLY A 79 -1.03 11.06 2.72
C GLY A 79 -1.42 9.75 2.06
N LEU A 80 -2.73 9.52 1.89
CA LEU A 80 -3.23 8.32 1.21
C LEU A 80 -2.76 8.21 -0.25
N ALA A 81 -2.73 9.34 -0.96
CA ALA A 81 -2.24 9.37 -2.33
C ALA A 81 -0.74 9.02 -2.42
N VAL A 82 0.05 9.42 -1.41
CA VAL A 82 1.45 9.02 -1.26
C VAL A 82 1.55 7.51 -1.02
N LEU A 83 0.82 6.96 -0.06
CA LEU A 83 0.83 5.51 0.22
C LEU A 83 0.45 4.68 -1.01
N ALA A 84 -0.59 5.09 -1.73
CA ALA A 84 -1.02 4.40 -2.94
C ALA A 84 0.04 4.45 -4.06
N ALA A 85 0.76 5.56 -4.22
CA ALA A 85 1.83 5.71 -5.21
C ALA A 85 3.09 4.93 -4.82
N ASN A 86 3.45 4.91 -3.54
CA ASN A 86 4.56 4.13 -3.02
C ASN A 86 4.29 2.63 -3.14
N ALA A 87 3.05 2.20 -2.85
CA ALA A 87 2.62 0.82 -3.06
C ALA A 87 2.74 0.40 -4.52
N ASP A 88 2.48 1.32 -5.45
CA ASP A 88 2.77 1.10 -6.84
C ASP A 88 4.27 0.80 -7.03
N ALA A 89 5.21 1.60 -6.54
CA ALA A 89 6.64 1.28 -6.66
C ALA A 89 6.99 -0.09 -6.03
N MET A 90 6.48 -0.38 -4.84
CA MET A 90 6.67 -1.66 -4.12
C MET A 90 6.16 -2.89 -4.90
N LEU A 91 5.07 -2.76 -5.65
CA LEU A 91 4.55 -3.85 -6.47
C LEU A 91 5.44 -4.16 -7.68
N ASP A 92 6.09 -3.13 -8.24
CA ASP A 92 7.06 -3.31 -9.32
C ASP A 92 8.34 -3.96 -8.75
N LEU A 93 8.77 -3.55 -7.55
CA LEU A 93 9.88 -4.17 -6.82
C LEU A 93 9.62 -5.64 -6.48
N ALA A 94 8.42 -5.97 -6.01
CA ALA A 94 7.97 -7.35 -5.82
C ALA A 94 8.02 -8.17 -7.12
N THR A 95 7.68 -7.55 -8.25
CA THR A 95 7.74 -8.23 -9.56
C THR A 95 9.19 -8.53 -9.96
N ILE A 96 10.12 -7.59 -9.77
CA ILE A 96 11.55 -7.84 -9.96
C ILE A 96 12.00 -8.96 -9.01
N ALA A 97 11.59 -8.86 -7.75
CA ALA A 97 11.96 -9.81 -6.73
C ALA A 97 11.37 -11.22 -6.92
N SER A 98 10.36 -11.39 -7.77
CA SER A 98 9.86 -12.72 -8.15
C SER A 98 10.69 -13.43 -9.23
N LYS A 99 11.60 -12.69 -9.88
CA LYS A 99 12.42 -13.18 -11.00
C LYS A 99 13.77 -13.73 -10.54
N TRP A 100 14.41 -13.06 -9.57
CA TRP A 100 15.72 -13.46 -9.04
C TRP A 100 15.67 -14.61 -8.01
N ASP A 101 14.54 -14.79 -7.33
CA ASP A 101 14.27 -15.79 -6.31
C ASP A 101 12.90 -16.40 -6.62
N GLN A 102 12.94 -17.62 -7.15
CA GLN A 102 11.75 -18.28 -7.66
C GLN A 102 10.87 -18.86 -6.56
N VAL A 103 11.37 -19.00 -5.34
CA VAL A 103 10.64 -19.61 -4.22
C VAL A 103 10.16 -18.53 -3.27
N GLU A 104 11.06 -17.93 -2.50
CA GLU A 104 10.71 -16.92 -1.49
C GLU A 104 10.24 -15.63 -2.16
N GLY A 105 10.93 -15.22 -3.22
CA GLY A 105 10.59 -14.03 -3.99
C GLY A 105 9.19 -14.09 -4.61
N ARG A 106 8.74 -15.25 -5.09
CA ARG A 106 7.35 -15.41 -5.60
C ARG A 106 6.31 -15.37 -4.49
N ILE A 107 6.59 -16.00 -3.35
CA ILE A 107 5.68 -16.02 -2.20
C ILE A 107 5.49 -14.60 -1.66
N ILE A 108 6.59 -13.88 -1.43
CA ILE A 108 6.57 -12.49 -0.97
C ILE A 108 5.91 -11.59 -2.00
N ALA A 109 6.19 -11.76 -3.30
CA ALA A 109 5.55 -10.97 -4.34
C ALA A 109 4.02 -11.13 -4.35
N GLU A 110 3.52 -12.33 -4.12
CA GLU A 110 2.09 -12.57 -4.02
C GLU A 110 1.48 -11.96 -2.74
N MET A 111 2.18 -12.04 -1.60
CA MET A 111 1.74 -11.36 -0.38
C MET A 111 1.65 -9.84 -0.57
N VAL A 112 2.70 -9.23 -1.13
CA VAL A 112 2.76 -7.80 -1.44
C VAL A 112 1.66 -7.41 -2.43
N ARG A 113 1.36 -8.28 -3.41
CA ARG A 113 0.24 -8.07 -4.34
C ARG A 113 -1.11 -8.04 -3.63
N ARG A 114 -1.36 -8.98 -2.72
CA ARG A 114 -2.60 -9.04 -1.92
C ARG A 114 -2.75 -7.81 -1.04
N ASP A 115 -1.69 -7.39 -0.35
CA ASP A 115 -1.71 -6.19 0.47
C ASP A 115 -1.91 -4.93 -0.38
N GLY A 116 -1.26 -4.84 -1.54
CA GLY A 116 -1.43 -3.71 -2.46
C GLY A 116 -2.87 -3.56 -2.96
N VAL A 117 -3.59 -4.67 -3.15
CA VAL A 117 -5.03 -4.64 -3.46
C VAL A 117 -5.84 -4.15 -2.26
N ARG A 118 -5.53 -4.62 -1.03
CA ARG A 118 -6.20 -4.16 0.20
C ARG A 118 -6.01 -2.66 0.41
N LEU A 119 -4.77 -2.18 0.35
CA LEU A 119 -4.43 -0.77 0.45
C LEU A 119 -5.20 0.08 -0.57
N LYS A 120 -5.15 -0.28 -1.86
CA LYS A 120 -5.83 0.49 -2.91
C LYS A 120 -7.35 0.50 -2.72
N ARG A 121 -7.92 -0.61 -2.27
CA ARG A 121 -9.36 -0.70 -1.98
C ARG A 121 -9.73 0.19 -0.80
N ALA A 122 -8.94 0.18 0.27
CA ALA A 122 -9.15 1.01 1.45
C ALA A 122 -9.05 2.50 1.10
N VAL A 123 -8.00 2.91 0.37
CA VAL A 123 -7.83 4.28 -0.15
C VAL A 123 -9.03 4.70 -1.01
N TRP A 124 -9.48 3.83 -1.90
CA TRP A 124 -10.63 4.12 -2.76
C TRP A 124 -11.92 4.30 -1.95
N LYS A 125 -12.17 3.45 -0.96
CA LYS A 125 -13.33 3.59 -0.06
C LYS A 125 -13.30 4.89 0.72
N ILE A 126 -12.12 5.31 1.21
CA ILE A 126 -11.97 6.60 1.89
C ILE A 126 -12.32 7.74 0.95
N ARG A 127 -11.75 7.77 -0.28
CA ARG A 127 -12.06 8.80 -1.27
C ARG A 127 -13.54 8.90 -1.60
N VAL A 128 -14.21 7.75 -1.78
CA VAL A 128 -15.65 7.70 -2.01
C VAL A 128 -16.41 8.24 -0.81
N ALA A 129 -16.07 7.80 0.41
CA ALA A 129 -16.71 8.29 1.63
C ALA A 129 -16.54 9.82 1.80
N THR A 130 -15.35 10.36 1.50
CA THR A 130 -15.09 11.80 1.52
C THR A 130 -15.96 12.53 0.49
N LEU A 131 -16.08 12.01 -0.73
CA LEU A 131 -16.87 12.63 -1.80
C LEU A 131 -18.38 12.68 -1.49
N PHE A 132 -18.88 11.71 -0.72
CA PHE A 132 -20.29 11.63 -0.31
C PHE A 132 -20.56 12.14 1.12
N GLY A 133 -19.55 12.66 1.83
CA GLY A 133 -19.72 13.20 3.19
C GLY A 133 -19.86 12.16 4.31
N PHE A 134 -19.55 10.89 4.07
CA PHE A 134 -19.63 9.79 5.05
C PHE A 134 -18.30 9.49 5.76
N CYS A 135 -17.39 10.47 5.82
CA CYS A 135 -15.99 10.27 6.21
C CYS A 135 -15.84 9.87 7.70
N GLU A 136 -16.62 10.46 8.60
CA GLU A 136 -16.42 10.32 10.06
C GLU A 136 -16.57 8.89 10.60
N VAL A 137 -17.45 8.09 10.01
CA VAL A 137 -17.77 6.74 10.50
C VAL A 137 -16.89 5.66 9.87
N PHE A 138 -16.53 5.81 8.58
CA PHE A 138 -15.88 4.74 7.81
C PHE A 138 -14.39 4.98 7.53
N ALA A 139 -13.95 6.24 7.47
CA ALA A 139 -12.55 6.56 7.21
C ALA A 139 -11.58 5.99 8.27
N PRO A 140 -11.90 5.98 9.59
CA PRO A 140 -11.04 5.41 10.64
C PRO A 140 -10.54 4.00 10.35
N PHE A 141 -11.47 3.08 10.07
CA PHE A 141 -11.16 1.67 9.89
C PHE A 141 -10.42 1.42 8.57
N GLN A 142 -10.83 2.11 7.51
CA GLN A 142 -10.17 1.99 6.21
C GLN A 142 -8.76 2.59 6.23
N LEU A 143 -8.55 3.65 7.04
CA LEU A 143 -7.23 4.24 7.24
C LEU A 143 -6.28 3.25 7.90
N GLN A 144 -6.75 2.58 8.94
CA GLN A 144 -6.01 1.52 9.62
C GLN A 144 -5.70 0.34 8.68
N GLU A 145 -6.67 -0.09 7.88
CA GLU A 145 -6.48 -1.15 6.88
C GLU A 145 -5.43 -0.73 5.83
N ALA A 146 -5.45 0.53 5.38
CA ALA A 146 -4.46 1.09 4.47
C ALA A 146 -3.06 1.12 5.09
N ALA A 147 -2.92 1.67 6.30
CA ALA A 147 -1.64 1.76 7.00
C ALA A 147 -1.04 0.38 7.28
N ALA A 148 -1.86 -0.58 7.74
CA ALA A 148 -1.42 -1.95 7.98
C ALA A 148 -0.97 -2.66 6.70
N ALA A 149 -1.73 -2.54 5.61
CA ALA A 149 -1.35 -3.12 4.33
C ALA A 149 -0.03 -2.50 3.82
N TYR A 150 0.12 -1.19 3.91
CA TYR A 150 1.35 -0.50 3.52
C TYR A 150 2.56 -0.96 4.35
N TYR A 151 2.41 -1.00 5.68
CA TYR A 151 3.44 -1.47 6.60
C TYR A 151 3.90 -2.89 6.27
N LEU A 152 2.96 -3.82 6.06
CA LEU A 152 3.26 -5.20 5.71
C LEU A 152 3.97 -5.33 4.36
N MET A 153 3.55 -4.57 3.34
CA MET A 153 4.23 -4.55 2.03
C MET A 153 5.70 -4.15 2.18
N ARG A 154 5.93 -3.05 2.92
CA ARG A 154 7.27 -2.50 3.16
C ARG A 154 8.14 -3.50 3.91
N THR A 155 7.70 -4.01 5.05
CA THR A 155 8.50 -4.92 5.89
C THR A 155 8.84 -6.20 5.14
N ARG A 156 7.89 -6.78 4.41
CA ARG A 156 8.14 -8.00 3.62
C ARG A 156 9.15 -7.77 2.50
N LEU A 157 9.09 -6.62 1.84
CA LEU A 157 10.07 -6.26 0.80
C LEU A 157 11.44 -5.97 1.40
N LEU A 158 11.53 -5.23 2.50
CA LEU A 158 12.80 -5.00 3.21
C LEU A 158 13.46 -6.33 3.58
N THR A 159 12.75 -7.24 4.25
CA THR A 159 13.29 -8.55 4.62
C THR A 159 13.77 -9.35 3.40
N LEU A 160 13.01 -9.33 2.29
CA LEU A 160 13.42 -10.01 1.07
C LEU A 160 14.68 -9.40 0.43
N TYR A 161 14.81 -8.08 0.45
CA TYR A 161 15.95 -7.38 -0.13
C TYR A 161 17.16 -7.28 0.81
N GLU A 162 17.00 -7.48 2.12
CA GLU A 162 18.11 -7.66 3.06
C GLU A 162 18.86 -8.97 2.81
N GLY A 163 18.14 -10.04 2.43
CA GLY A 163 18.72 -11.32 2.03
C GLY A 163 19.33 -11.33 0.62
N ALA A 164 19.28 -10.21 -0.09
CA ALA A 164 19.69 -10.12 -1.48
C ALA A 164 21.21 -9.88 -1.68
N PRO A 165 21.75 -10.16 -2.88
CA PRO A 165 23.10 -9.75 -3.23
C PRO A 165 23.32 -8.23 -3.06
N PHE A 166 24.47 -7.85 -2.50
CA PHE A 166 24.84 -6.49 -2.05
C PHE A 166 24.53 -5.34 -3.03
N GLY A 167 24.55 -5.58 -4.35
CA GLY A 167 24.30 -4.57 -5.37
C GLY A 167 22.83 -4.13 -5.51
N ILE A 168 21.89 -4.85 -4.89
CA ILE A 168 20.43 -4.63 -5.04
C ILE A 168 19.79 -4.17 -3.72
N SER A 169 20.41 -4.44 -2.58
CA SER A 169 19.87 -4.16 -1.24
C SER A 169 20.06 -2.71 -0.78
N PHE A 170 21.19 -2.09 -1.12
CA PHE A 170 21.59 -0.77 -0.62
C PHE A 170 20.65 0.41 -0.97
N PRO A 171 20.15 0.55 -2.22
CA PRO A 171 19.26 1.67 -2.56
C PRO A 171 17.85 1.48 -1.97
N LEU A 172 17.47 0.26 -1.59
CA LEU A 172 16.13 -0.04 -1.09
C LEU A 172 15.98 0.26 0.41
N ALA A 173 16.99 -0.08 1.21
CA ALA A 173 16.98 0.16 2.65
C ALA A 173 16.91 1.65 3.02
N ALA A 174 17.39 2.54 2.14
CA ALA A 174 17.30 3.99 2.33
C ALA A 174 15.94 4.57 1.89
N ALA A 175 15.21 3.88 1.01
CA ALA A 175 13.97 4.37 0.40
C ALA A 175 12.70 3.81 1.05
N LEU A 176 12.77 2.59 1.57
CA LEU A 176 11.72 1.95 2.36
C LEU A 176 11.98 2.29 3.82
#